data_AF-F9UCG9-F1
#
_entry.id   AF-F9UCG9-F1
#
_cell.length_a   1.000
_cell.length_b   1.000
_cell.length_c   1.000
_cell.angle_alpha   90.00
_cell.angle_beta   90.00
_cell.angle_gamma   90.00
#
_symmetry.space_group_name_H-M   'P 1'
#
loop_
_entity.id
_entity.type
_entity.pdbx_description
1 polymer ?
#
loop_
_entity_poly.entity_id
_entity_poly.type
_entity_poly.pdbx_seq_one_letter_code
_entity_poly.pdbx_strand_id
1 'polypeptide(L)'
;MEPASDRGESVALMEPLLIGEGARQRAALTDLAIELAAKSAGLRRSLPSGIASALADLVRSMNGYYSNLIEGHDTHPVDIERALEGDYSGDPEKRLLQLEAQVHIAVQGWIDAGELDDRAFTVAGLCEPRLCSTSGSSLPKAPARP
;
A
#
# COMPACT_ATOMS: atom_id res chain seq x y z
N MET A 1 24.28 7.54 0.52
CA MET A 1 23.48 7.32 -0.70
C MET A 1 23.46 8.66 -1.42
N GLU A 2 24.17 8.75 -2.55
CA GLU A 2 24.18 9.98 -3.35
C GLU A 2 22.75 10.23 -3.87
N PRO A 3 22.26 11.48 -3.84
CA PRO A 3 20.96 11.80 -4.41
C PRO A 3 20.96 11.44 -5.89
N ALA A 4 19.91 10.78 -6.36
CA ALA A 4 19.75 10.50 -7.78
C ALA A 4 19.79 11.83 -8.56
N SER A 5 20.68 11.92 -9.55
CA SER A 5 20.77 13.10 -10.42
C SER A 5 19.51 13.19 -11.26
N ASP A 6 18.76 14.29 -11.13
CA ASP A 6 17.66 14.62 -12.04
C ASP A 6 18.23 14.82 -13.45
N ARG A 7 17.68 14.11 -14.43
CA ARG A 7 18.09 14.18 -15.84
C ARG A 7 17.21 15.11 -16.67
N GLY A 8 16.27 15.82 -16.05
CA GLY A 8 15.33 16.70 -16.75
C GLY A 8 14.34 15.92 -17.62
N GLU A 9 14.11 14.65 -17.28
CA GLU A 9 13.14 13.79 -17.95
C GLU A 9 11.73 14.31 -17.71
N SER A 10 10.88 14.29 -18.75
CA SER A 10 9.49 14.70 -18.58
C SER A 10 8.79 13.74 -17.63
N VAL A 11 8.05 14.25 -16.65
CA VAL A 11 7.20 13.46 -15.75
C VAL A 11 6.15 12.67 -16.54
N ALA A 12 5.81 13.11 -17.76
CA ALA A 12 4.93 12.39 -18.67
C ALA A 12 5.46 10.98 -19.05
N LEU A 13 6.76 10.70 -18.88
CA LEU A 13 7.30 9.35 -19.06
C LEU A 13 6.80 8.35 -17.99
N MET A 14 6.32 8.86 -16.87
CA MET A 14 5.71 8.09 -15.78
C MET A 14 4.18 8.19 -15.79
N GLU A 15 3.58 8.80 -16.84
CA GLU A 15 2.12 8.83 -16.95
C GLU A 15 1.57 7.40 -17.06
N PRO A 16 0.54 7.06 -16.26
CA PRO A 16 -0.12 5.78 -16.37
C PRO A 16 -0.59 5.54 -17.81
N LEU A 17 -0.40 4.33 -18.32
CA LEU A 17 -0.88 3.96 -19.65
C LEU A 17 -2.42 3.96 -19.65
N LEU A 18 -3.02 5.08 -20.10
CA LEU A 18 -4.47 5.21 -20.21
C LEU A 18 -4.98 4.49 -21.47
N ILE A 19 -6.20 3.95 -21.38
CA ILE A 19 -6.89 3.37 -22.52
C ILE A 19 -7.26 4.49 -23.49
N GLY A 20 -6.60 4.55 -24.66
CA GLY A 20 -6.81 5.59 -25.66
C GLY A 20 -8.28 5.70 -26.14
N GLU A 21 -8.71 6.90 -26.51
CA GLU A 21 -10.11 7.19 -26.87
C GLU A 21 -10.64 6.33 -28.02
N GLY A 22 -9.80 6.03 -29.01
CA GLY A 22 -10.14 5.16 -30.14
C GLY A 22 -10.03 3.66 -29.87
N ALA A 23 -9.68 3.23 -28.67
CA ALA A 23 -9.50 1.81 -28.38
C ALA A 23 -10.85 1.08 -28.46
N ARG A 24 -10.93 0.06 -29.34
CA ARG A 24 -12.17 -0.70 -29.63
C ARG A 24 -12.88 -1.21 -28.38
N GLN A 25 -12.12 -1.57 -27.34
CA GLN A 25 -12.63 -2.18 -26.10
C GLN A 25 -12.95 -1.14 -25.01
N ARG A 26 -12.66 0.15 -25.21
CA ARG A 26 -12.77 1.18 -24.16
C ARG A 26 -14.16 1.25 -23.53
N ALA A 27 -15.22 1.21 -24.35
CA ALA A 27 -16.59 1.22 -23.85
C ALA A 27 -16.87 0.02 -22.95
N ALA A 28 -16.57 -1.19 -23.42
CA ALA A 28 -16.79 -2.42 -22.65
C ALA A 28 -15.98 -2.46 -21.34
N LEU A 29 -14.73 -1.98 -21.35
CA LEU A 29 -13.90 -1.89 -20.15
C LEU A 29 -14.44 -0.84 -19.16
N THR A 30 -15.00 0.27 -19.66
CA THR A 30 -15.63 1.30 -18.84
C THR A 30 -16.88 0.74 -18.14
N ASP A 31 -17.73 0.01 -18.88
CA ASP A 31 -18.91 -0.65 -18.31
C ASP A 31 -18.54 -1.66 -17.22
N LEU A 32 -17.50 -2.47 -17.46
CA LEU A 32 -16.98 -3.41 -16.47
C LEU A 32 -16.42 -2.70 -15.22
N ALA A 33 -15.73 -1.57 -15.40
CA ALA A 33 -15.22 -0.78 -14.28
C ALA A 33 -16.36 -0.22 -13.42
N ILE A 34 -17.45 0.27 -14.04
CA ILE A 34 -18.66 0.72 -13.34
C ILE A 34 -19.31 -0.44 -12.58
N GLU A 35 -19.46 -1.60 -13.23
CA GLU A 35 -20.05 -2.79 -12.61
C GLU A 35 -19.21 -3.25 -11.40
N LEU A 36 -17.88 -3.27 -11.54
CA LEU A 36 -16.95 -3.60 -10.47
C LEU A 36 -17.10 -2.62 -9.30
N ALA A 37 -17.12 -1.31 -9.57
CA ALA A 37 -17.30 -0.29 -8.53
C ALA A 37 -18.62 -0.48 -7.78
N ALA A 38 -19.72 -0.74 -8.50
CA ALA A 38 -21.03 -0.98 -7.91
C ALA A 38 -21.05 -2.25 -7.04
N LYS A 39 -20.47 -3.36 -7.52
CA LYS A 39 -20.36 -4.61 -6.76
C LYS A 39 -19.49 -4.46 -5.51
N SER A 40 -18.36 -3.76 -5.61
CA SER A 40 -17.48 -3.46 -4.47
C SER A 40 -18.19 -2.63 -3.40
N ALA A 41 -18.93 -1.59 -3.80
CA ALA A 41 -19.75 -0.79 -2.88
C ALA A 41 -20.87 -1.64 -2.23
N GLY A 42 -21.51 -2.52 -3.01
CA GLY A 42 -22.50 -3.48 -2.52
C GLY A 42 -21.94 -4.43 -1.47
N LEU A 43 -20.76 -5.00 -1.73
CA LEU A 43 -20.06 -5.88 -0.79
C LEU A 43 -19.76 -5.14 0.52
N ARG A 44 -19.13 -3.96 0.45
CA ARG A 44 -18.85 -3.13 1.63
C ARG A 44 -20.11 -2.85 2.46
N ARG A 45 -21.24 -2.57 1.80
CA ARG A 45 -22.52 -2.31 2.48
C ARG A 45 -23.13 -3.56 3.12
N SER A 46 -22.90 -4.74 2.54
CA SER A 46 -23.44 -6.02 3.05
C SER A 46 -22.71 -6.56 4.27
N LEU A 47 -21.49 -6.09 4.55
CA LEU A 47 -20.66 -6.59 5.64
C LEU A 47 -20.91 -5.81 6.94
N PRO A 48 -21.07 -6.49 8.10
CA PRO A 48 -20.96 -5.86 9.41
C PRO A 48 -19.61 -5.15 9.58
N SER A 49 -19.59 -4.03 10.30
CA SER A 49 -18.39 -3.18 10.45
C SER A 49 -17.17 -3.94 10.98
N GLY A 50 -17.34 -4.83 11.96
CA GLY A 50 -16.25 -5.65 12.50
C GLY A 50 -15.66 -6.61 11.47
N ILE A 51 -16.49 -7.19 10.60
CA ILE A 51 -16.02 -8.09 9.53
C ILE A 51 -15.32 -7.28 8.44
N ALA A 52 -15.86 -6.12 8.07
CA ALA A 52 -15.24 -5.25 7.08
C ALA A 52 -13.85 -4.78 7.53
N SER A 53 -13.68 -4.42 8.81
CA SER A 53 -12.38 -4.03 9.38
C SER A 53 -11.39 -5.19 9.34
N ALA A 54 -11.77 -6.36 9.86
CA ALA A 54 -10.89 -7.54 9.88
C ALA A 54 -10.48 -7.98 8.46
N LEU A 55 -11.40 -7.91 7.50
CA LEU A 55 -11.10 -8.22 6.11
C LEU A 55 -10.14 -7.19 5.49
N ALA A 56 -10.32 -5.91 5.77
CA ALA A 56 -9.41 -4.86 5.30
C ALA A 56 -7.98 -5.08 5.85
N ASP A 57 -7.85 -5.44 7.12
CA ASP A 57 -6.56 -5.71 7.75
C ASP A 57 -5.86 -6.92 7.12
N LEU A 58 -6.61 -8.01 6.88
CA LEU A 58 -6.09 -9.20 6.19
C LEU A 58 -5.61 -8.88 4.78
N VAL A 59 -6.45 -8.20 3.99
CA VAL A 59 -6.12 -7.84 2.60
C VAL A 59 -4.93 -6.88 2.55
N ARG A 60 -4.76 -6.00 3.53
CA ARG A 60 -3.59 -5.11 3.62
C ARG A 60 -2.29 -5.89 3.81
N SER A 61 -2.30 -6.90 4.69
CA SER A 61 -1.15 -7.81 4.86
C SER A 61 -0.83 -8.58 3.57
N MET A 62 -1.87 -9.13 2.91
CA MET A 62 -1.71 -9.85 1.64
C MET A 62 -1.19 -8.94 0.50
N ASN A 63 -1.66 -7.70 0.43
CA ASN A 63 -1.19 -6.73 -0.57
C ASN A 63 0.27 -6.33 -0.29
N GLY A 64 0.67 -6.22 0.98
CA GLY A 64 2.06 -6.03 1.38
C GLY A 64 2.96 -7.16 0.86
N TYR A 65 2.54 -8.41 1.02
CA TYR A 65 3.26 -9.57 0.47
C TYR A 65 3.48 -9.46 -1.05
N TYR A 66 2.43 -9.16 -1.82
CA TYR A 66 2.56 -9.06 -3.27
C TYR A 66 3.36 -7.83 -3.71
N SER A 67 3.32 -6.73 -2.95
CA SER A 67 4.15 -5.53 -3.20
C SER A 67 5.63 -5.87 -3.03
N ASN A 68 5.99 -6.53 -1.92
CA ASN A 68 7.34 -7.01 -1.70
C ASN A 68 7.80 -7.96 -2.82
N LEU A 69 6.92 -8.87 -3.26
CA LEU A 69 7.24 -9.83 -4.30
C LEU A 69 7.56 -9.17 -5.66
N ILE A 70 6.80 -8.14 -6.07
CA ILE A 70 7.08 -7.42 -7.32
C ILE A 70 8.35 -6.56 -7.24
N GLU A 71 8.75 -6.18 -6.02
CA GLU A 71 9.99 -5.45 -5.73
C GLU A 71 11.22 -6.38 -5.62
N GLY A 72 11.01 -7.71 -5.70
CA GLY A 72 12.07 -8.72 -5.65
C GLY A 72 12.36 -9.25 -4.24
N HIS A 73 11.53 -8.92 -3.26
CA HIS A 73 11.66 -9.34 -1.86
C HIS A 73 10.66 -10.46 -1.55
N ASP A 74 11.16 -11.69 -1.38
CA ASP A 74 10.34 -12.85 -0.99
C ASP A 74 10.14 -12.91 0.53
N THR A 75 9.40 -11.94 1.07
CA THR A 75 9.04 -11.93 2.50
C THR A 75 7.80 -12.77 2.71
N HIS A 76 7.92 -13.98 3.24
CA HIS A 76 6.77 -14.87 3.41
C HIS A 76 5.66 -14.22 4.27
N PRO A 77 4.36 -14.41 3.99
CA PRO A 77 3.27 -13.78 4.75
C PRO A 77 3.35 -14.01 6.27
N VAL A 78 3.81 -15.19 6.68
CA VAL A 78 4.04 -15.52 8.10
C VAL A 78 5.08 -14.60 8.75
N ASP A 79 6.13 -14.20 8.01
CA ASP A 79 7.18 -13.33 8.53
C ASP A 79 6.72 -11.87 8.60
N ILE A 80 5.78 -11.49 7.72
CA ILE A 80 5.07 -10.20 7.79
C ILE A 80 4.17 -10.17 9.04
N GLU A 81 3.38 -11.21 9.29
CA GLU A 81 2.55 -11.32 10.49
C GLU A 81 3.38 -11.24 11.77
N ARG A 82 4.50 -11.97 11.84
CA ARG A 82 5.45 -11.88 12.97
C ARG A 82 6.00 -10.47 13.15
N ALA A 83 6.34 -9.77 12.06
CA ALA A 83 6.80 -8.40 12.11
C ALA A 83 5.73 -7.43 12.65
N LEU A 84 4.46 -7.64 12.29
CA LEU A 84 3.32 -6.87 12.82
C LEU A 84 3.15 -7.07 14.34
N GLU A 85 3.50 -8.25 14.85
CA GLU A 85 3.51 -8.57 16.29
C GLU A 85 4.80 -8.09 17.01
N GLY A 86 5.77 -7.55 16.27
CA GLY A 86 7.07 -7.13 16.81
C GLY A 86 8.07 -8.27 17.00
N ASP A 87 7.79 -9.45 16.45
CA ASP A 87 8.70 -10.60 16.41
C ASP A 87 9.56 -10.57 15.13
N TYR A 88 10.72 -9.95 15.25
CA TYR A 88 11.66 -9.78 14.14
C TYR A 88 12.71 -10.89 14.08
N SER A 89 13.14 -11.20 12.86
CA SER A 89 14.26 -12.10 12.61
C SER A 89 15.58 -11.56 13.20
N GLY A 90 16.40 -12.48 13.73
CA GLY A 90 17.77 -12.16 14.11
C GLY A 90 18.68 -11.85 12.91
N ASP A 91 18.32 -12.38 11.74
CA ASP A 91 18.99 -12.11 10.47
C ASP A 91 18.73 -10.64 10.05
N PRO A 92 19.78 -9.78 9.95
CA PRO A 92 19.63 -8.38 9.61
C PRO A 92 18.94 -8.12 8.26
N GLU A 93 19.16 -8.96 7.25
CA GLU A 93 18.57 -8.78 5.92
C GLU A 93 17.06 -9.06 5.97
N LYS A 94 16.67 -10.17 6.61
CA LYS A 94 15.25 -10.51 6.81
C LYS A 94 14.54 -9.49 7.69
N ARG A 95 15.20 -8.98 8.72
CA ARG A 95 14.64 -7.93 9.58
C ARG A 95 14.39 -6.65 8.81
N LEU A 96 15.25 -6.28 7.86
CA LEU A 96 15.03 -5.11 7.02
C LEU A 96 13.76 -5.26 6.18
N LEU A 97 13.57 -6.43 5.55
CA LEU A 97 12.36 -6.74 4.78
C LEU A 97 11.09 -6.75 5.64
N GLN A 98 11.19 -7.23 6.87
CA GLN A 98 10.09 -7.19 7.84
C GLN A 98 9.70 -5.75 8.23
N LEU A 99 10.69 -4.87 8.41
CA LEU A 99 10.45 -3.45 8.69
C LEU A 99 9.82 -2.75 7.48
N GLU A 100 10.29 -3.06 6.27
CA GLU A 100 9.71 -2.55 5.03
C GLU A 100 8.23 -2.96 4.87
N ALA A 101 7.92 -4.25 5.06
CA ALA A 101 6.54 -4.75 5.02
C ALA A 101 5.64 -4.03 6.05
N GLN A 102 6.14 -3.80 7.26
CA GLN A 102 5.41 -3.10 8.31
C GLN A 102 5.13 -1.63 7.93
N VAL A 103 6.10 -0.95 7.32
CA VAL A 103 5.93 0.42 6.84
C VAL A 103 4.89 0.48 5.71
N HIS A 104 4.92 -0.45 4.75
CA HIS A 104 3.92 -0.52 3.69
C HIS A 104 2.50 -0.66 4.26
N ILE A 105 2.31 -1.59 5.20
CA ILE A 105 1.00 -1.82 5.84
C ILE A 105 0.56 -0.58 6.63
N ALA A 106 1.46 0.06 7.36
CA ALA A 106 1.14 1.27 8.12
C ALA A 106 0.76 2.46 7.22
N VAL A 107 1.52 2.69 6.14
CA VAL A 107 1.24 3.74 5.16
C VAL A 107 -0.09 3.49 4.46
N GLN A 108 -0.36 2.25 4.04
CA GLN A 108 -1.65 1.93 3.40
C GLN A 108 -2.82 2.15 4.36
N GLY A 109 -2.70 1.75 5.63
CA GLY A 109 -3.75 2.01 6.63
C GLY A 109 -3.98 3.51 6.89
N TRP A 110 -2.90 4.30 6.88
CA TRP A 110 -2.98 5.77 6.97
C TRP A 110 -3.70 6.38 5.77
N ILE A 111 -3.43 5.90 4.54
CA ILE A 111 -4.15 6.32 3.33
C ILE A 111 -5.62 5.90 3.39
N ASP A 112 -5.92 4.66 3.80
CA ASP A 112 -7.29 4.14 3.92
C ASP A 112 -8.15 4.96 4.90
N ALA A 113 -7.51 5.56 5.92
CA ALA A 113 -8.16 6.44 6.88
C ALA A 113 -8.51 7.83 6.34
N GLY A 114 -8.15 8.12 5.08
CA GLY A 114 -8.47 9.38 4.39
C GLY A 114 -7.44 10.48 4.63
N GLU A 115 -6.28 10.20 5.21
CA GLU A 115 -5.36 11.24 5.67
C GLU A 115 -4.70 12.07 4.55
N LEU A 116 -4.79 11.59 3.30
CA LEU A 116 -4.39 12.35 2.12
C LEU A 116 -5.53 13.17 1.49
N ASP A 117 -6.80 12.88 1.80
CA ASP A 117 -8.00 13.52 1.22
C ASP A 117 -7.82 13.89 -0.28
N ASP A 118 -8.12 15.14 -0.64
CA ASP A 118 -8.00 15.69 -2.00
C ASP A 118 -6.54 15.89 -2.46
N ARG A 119 -5.55 15.67 -1.58
CA ARG A 119 -4.12 15.86 -1.86
C ARG A 119 -3.44 14.60 -2.38
N ALA A 120 -4.11 13.45 -2.43
CA ALA A 120 -3.54 12.17 -2.80
C ALA A 120 -2.77 12.18 -4.14
N PHE A 121 -3.24 12.99 -5.10
CA PHE A 121 -2.63 13.12 -6.44
C PHE A 121 -1.83 14.42 -6.63
N THR A 122 -1.43 15.07 -5.53
CA THR A 122 -0.62 16.31 -5.57
C THR A 122 0.82 16.02 -5.22
N VAL A 123 1.75 16.83 -5.73
CA VAL A 123 3.17 16.77 -5.34
C VAL A 123 3.32 16.88 -3.82
N ALA A 124 2.51 17.73 -3.16
CA ALA A 124 2.53 17.86 -1.71
C ALA A 124 2.09 16.58 -0.97
N GLY A 125 1.12 15.84 -1.51
CA GLY A 125 0.70 14.54 -0.95
C GLY A 125 1.74 13.44 -1.19
N LEU A 126 2.34 13.42 -2.37
CA LEU A 126 3.43 12.48 -2.72
C LEU A 126 4.69 12.72 -1.88
N CYS A 127 4.98 13.97 -1.52
CA CYS A 127 6.11 14.36 -0.67
C CYS A 127 5.74 14.46 0.82
N GLU A 128 4.61 13.88 1.26
CA GLU A 128 4.18 13.97 2.66
C GLU A 128 5.29 13.42 3.59
N PRO A 129 5.83 14.22 4.51
CA PRO A 129 6.94 13.82 5.37
C PRO A 129 6.70 12.54 6.16
N ARG A 130 5.43 12.23 6.48
CA ARG A 130 5.05 10.98 7.16
C ARG A 130 5.37 9.71 6.36
N LEU A 131 5.37 9.78 5.03
CA LEU A 131 5.82 8.69 4.16
C LEU A 131 7.31 8.38 4.36
N CYS A 132 8.11 9.41 4.67
CA CYS A 132 9.54 9.26 4.91
C CYS A 132 9.86 8.96 6.38
N SER A 133 9.06 9.43 7.36
CA SER A 133 9.37 9.29 8.79
C SER A 133 8.86 8.00 9.45
N THR A 134 7.91 7.30 8.83
CA THR A 134 7.43 5.98 9.27
C THR A 134 8.52 4.90 9.24
N SER A 135 9.61 5.15 8.51
CA SER A 135 10.80 4.28 8.47
C SER A 135 11.69 4.35 9.72
N GLY A 136 11.45 5.24 10.69
CA GLY A 136 12.40 5.47 11.77
C GLY A 136 11.90 5.74 13.20
N SER A 137 10.63 6.13 13.45
CA SER A 137 10.27 6.58 14.83
C SER A 137 8.82 6.41 15.30
N SER A 138 7.91 5.89 14.47
CA SER A 138 6.48 5.82 14.81
C SER A 138 5.84 4.46 14.56
N LEU A 139 6.60 3.37 14.68
CA LEU A 139 6.02 2.04 14.76
C LEU A 139 5.29 1.90 16.12
N PRO A 140 4.03 1.45 16.16
CA PRO A 140 3.36 1.19 17.42
C PRO A 140 4.18 0.17 18.21
N LYS A 141 4.62 0.55 19.42
CA LYS A 141 5.26 -0.36 20.35
C LYS A 141 4.27 -1.49 20.65
N ALA A 142 4.64 -2.72 20.31
CA ALA A 142 3.89 -3.90 20.71
C ALA A 142 3.63 -3.85 22.22
N PRO A 143 2.41 -4.18 22.70
CA PRO A 143 2.14 -4.23 24.13
C PRO A 143 3.05 -5.28 24.77
N ALA A 144 3.83 -4.86 25.78
CA ALA A 144 4.63 -5.76 26.58
C ALA A 144 3.69 -6.80 27.22
N ARG A 145 3.88 -8.08 26.86
CA ARG A 145 3.22 -9.18 27.58
C ARG A 145 3.76 -9.27 29.01
N PRO A 146 2.91 -9.67 29.98
CA PRO A 146 3.30 -9.85 31.38
C PRO A 146 4.31 -10.97 31.57
#